data_AF-A0A1H8ZLN5-F1
#
_entry.id   AF-A0A1H8ZLN5-F1
#
_cell.length_a   1.000
_cell.length_b   1.000
_cell.length_c   1.000
_cell.angle_alpha   90.00
_cell.angle_beta   90.00
_cell.angle_gamma   90.00
#
_symmetry.space_group_name_H-M   'P 1'
#
loop_
_entity.id
_entity.type
_entity.pdbx_description
1 polymer ?
#
loop_
_entity_poly.entity_id
_entity_poly.type
_entity_poly.pdbx_seq_one_letter_code
_entity_poly.pdbx_strand_id
1 'polypeptide(L)'
;MKKIVLIFVAIFITILMLIVIFGDFKVSSSKIECTTANTNTCNNTDTVINDYIDNFCDETKCSSVSAVVMQEGKITIYGDEDALYQIGSMTKAFTGLAVLKLINEKVLSEDDIISDHIKGFTAYYEKEARDITIGQLLTHTSGYTNKETDYPSALEGMSLRAWTDTISGSLNLKRYMYSGFTDDTECFCNICHMDGAYSGDCPCISAFCLVFCNSAC
;
A
#
# COMPACT_ATOMS: atom_id res chain seq x y z
N MET A 1 -18.74 -44.95 -0.34
CA MET A 1 -17.56 -44.30 -0.96
C MET A 1 -17.52 -42.79 -0.72
N LYS A 2 -18.54 -41.99 -1.10
CA LYS A 2 -18.52 -40.52 -0.91
C LYS A 2 -18.37 -40.03 0.54
N LYS A 3 -18.99 -40.71 1.53
CA LYS A 3 -18.87 -40.36 2.95
C LYS A 3 -17.46 -40.58 3.52
N ILE A 4 -16.74 -41.58 3.02
CA ILE A 4 -15.37 -41.89 3.45
C ILE A 4 -14.41 -40.82 2.91
N VAL A 5 -14.57 -40.41 1.65
CA VAL A 5 -13.76 -39.34 1.04
C VAL A 5 -13.92 -38.01 1.80
N LEU A 6 -15.15 -37.65 2.20
CA LEU A 6 -15.41 -36.43 2.97
C LEU A 6 -14.74 -36.43 4.34
N ILE A 7 -14.66 -37.58 5.00
CA ILE A 7 -14.01 -37.74 6.31
C ILE A 7 -12.49 -37.54 6.17
N PHE A 8 -11.88 -38.10 5.11
CA PHE A 8 -10.45 -37.91 4.86
C PHE A 8 -10.09 -36.46 4.52
N VAL A 9 -10.92 -35.76 3.74
CA VAL A 9 -10.72 -34.34 3.42
C VAL A 9 -10.85 -33.47 4.68
N ALA A 10 -11.83 -33.74 5.54
CA ALA A 10 -12.00 -33.01 6.79
C ALA A 10 -10.80 -33.21 7.74
N ILE A 11 -10.31 -34.45 7.88
CA ILE A 11 -9.12 -34.75 8.70
C ILE A 11 -7.88 -34.04 8.14
N PHE A 12 -7.68 -34.07 6.83
CA PHE A 12 -6.54 -33.40 6.20
C PHE A 12 -6.54 -31.88 6.43
N ILE A 13 -7.71 -31.23 6.31
CA ILE A 13 -7.86 -29.79 6.58
C ILE A 13 -7.58 -29.47 8.05
N THR A 14 -8.07 -30.30 8.99
CA THR A 14 -7.80 -30.09 10.42
C THR A 14 -6.32 -30.25 10.78
N ILE A 15 -5.62 -31.19 10.15
CA ILE A 15 -4.17 -31.37 10.33
C ILE A 15 -3.42 -30.18 9.73
N LEU A 16 -3.84 -29.68 8.57
CA LEU A 16 -3.23 -28.50 7.95
C LEU A 16 -3.39 -27.26 8.83
N MET A 17 -4.57 -27.06 9.43
CA MET A 17 -4.80 -25.95 10.35
C MET A 17 -3.99 -26.08 11.64
N LEU A 18 -3.80 -27.29 12.17
CA LEU A 18 -2.93 -27.52 13.33
C LEU A 18 -1.45 -27.23 13.00
N ILE A 19 -0.98 -27.56 11.81
CA ILE A 19 0.39 -27.24 11.36
C ILE A 19 0.60 -25.72 11.24
N VAL A 20 -0.41 -24.97 10.79
CA VAL A 20 -0.33 -23.49 10.72
C VAL A 20 -0.32 -22.86 12.12
N ILE A 21 -1.01 -23.46 13.09
CA ILE A 21 -1.10 -22.93 14.46
C ILE A 21 0.13 -23.29 15.30
N PHE A 22 0.71 -24.48 15.12
CA PHE A 22 1.84 -24.98 15.94
C PHE A 22 3.18 -25.03 15.19
N GLY A 23 3.19 -24.74 13.90
CA GLY A 23 4.41 -24.67 13.10
C GLY A 23 5.12 -23.35 13.36
N ASP A 24 6.04 -23.35 14.31
CA ASP A 24 7.07 -22.31 14.41
C ASP A 24 7.91 -22.35 13.11
N PHE A 25 7.48 -21.62 12.08
CA PHE A 25 8.31 -21.33 10.91
C PHE A 25 9.39 -20.36 11.37
N LYS A 26 10.44 -20.90 11.98
CA LYS A 26 11.67 -20.18 12.23
C LYS A 26 12.34 -19.90 10.89
N VAL A 27 12.02 -18.74 10.31
CA VAL A 27 12.96 -18.05 9.42
C VAL A 27 14.22 -17.87 10.23
N SER A 28 15.30 -18.51 9.80
CA SER A 28 16.62 -18.30 10.35
C SER A 28 17.08 -16.91 9.94
N SER A 29 16.64 -15.87 10.67
CA SER A 29 17.31 -14.58 10.69
C SER A 29 18.67 -14.84 11.33
N SER A 30 19.73 -14.81 10.53
CA SER A 30 21.08 -14.73 11.09
C SER A 30 21.15 -13.44 11.90
N LYS A 31 21.03 -13.55 13.22
CA LYS A 31 21.37 -12.45 14.14
C LYS A 31 22.81 -12.07 13.86
N ILE A 32 23.03 -10.92 13.24
CA ILE A 32 24.33 -10.26 13.34
C ILE A 32 24.33 -9.63 14.73
N GLU A 33 24.83 -10.36 15.72
CA GLU A 33 25.24 -9.76 16.99
C GLU A 33 26.40 -8.82 16.70
N CYS A 34 26.15 -7.51 16.74
CA CYS A 34 27.22 -6.52 16.87
C CYS A 34 27.83 -6.66 18.28
N THR A 35 28.72 -7.65 18.44
CA THR A 35 29.60 -7.73 19.61
C THR A 35 30.60 -6.60 19.50
N THR A 36 30.65 -5.74 20.52
CA THR A 36 31.64 -4.68 20.65
C THR A 36 33.06 -5.27 20.63
N ALA A 37 33.71 -5.20 19.47
CA ALA A 37 35.15 -5.35 19.32
C ALA A 37 35.67 -4.23 18.42
N ASN A 38 36.45 -3.38 19.06
CA ASN A 38 37.11 -2.18 18.58
C ASN A 38 37.97 -2.44 17.32
N THR A 39 37.65 -1.80 16.19
CA THR A 39 38.53 -0.90 15.39
C THR A 39 37.89 -0.60 14.02
N ASN A 40 37.32 0.60 13.88
CA ASN A 40 37.32 1.45 12.68
C ASN A 40 37.03 0.82 11.30
N THR A 41 35.89 0.17 11.10
CA THR A 41 35.21 0.17 9.78
C THR A 41 33.71 -0.13 9.94
N CYS A 42 32.98 0.69 10.70
CA CYS A 42 31.58 0.89 10.36
C CYS A 42 31.60 1.63 9.02
N ASN A 43 31.04 1.04 7.96
CA ASN A 43 31.01 1.67 6.65
C ASN A 43 30.34 3.04 6.79
N ASN A 44 30.97 4.08 6.25
CA ASN A 44 30.55 5.49 6.38
C ASN A 44 29.06 5.73 6.04
N THR A 45 28.44 4.82 5.31
CA THR A 45 27.01 4.82 4.95
C THR A 45 26.07 4.52 6.12
N ASP A 46 26.45 3.62 7.04
CA ASP A 46 25.60 3.25 8.19
C ASP A 46 25.52 4.38 9.20
N THR A 47 26.61 5.12 9.40
CA THR A 47 26.62 6.34 10.22
C THR A 47 25.75 7.43 9.59
N VAL A 48 25.85 7.62 8.26
CA VAL A 48 25.05 8.64 7.56
C VAL A 48 23.55 8.38 7.66
N ILE A 49 23.10 7.13 7.46
CA ILE A 49 21.66 6.81 7.53
C ILE A 49 21.13 6.96 8.96
N ASN A 50 21.89 6.52 9.98
CA ASN A 50 21.49 6.73 11.38
C ASN A 50 21.42 8.23 11.71
N ASP A 51 22.38 9.03 11.25
CA ASP A 51 22.34 10.49 11.43
C ASP A 51 21.08 11.11 10.79
N TYR A 52 20.67 10.65 9.60
CA TYR A 52 19.42 11.10 8.98
C TYR A 52 18.18 10.71 9.79
N ILE A 53 18.15 9.49 10.34
CA ILE A 53 17.03 9.02 11.16
C ILE A 53 16.94 9.82 12.45
N ASP A 54 18.06 10.05 13.13
CA ASP A 54 18.12 10.82 14.38
C ASP A 54 17.68 12.26 14.15
N ASN A 55 18.20 12.92 13.11
CA ASN A 55 17.79 14.27 12.73
C ASN A 55 16.29 14.34 12.39
N PHE A 56 15.77 13.36 11.66
CA PHE A 56 14.36 13.30 11.34
C PHE A 56 13.50 13.15 12.61
N CYS A 57 13.89 12.29 13.55
CA CYS A 57 13.20 12.15 14.83
C CYS A 57 13.24 13.45 15.64
N ASP A 58 14.38 14.13 15.66
CA ASP A 58 14.56 15.41 16.36
C ASP A 58 13.70 16.53 15.77
N GLU A 59 13.60 16.63 14.44
CA GLU A 59 12.81 17.64 13.75
C GLU A 59 11.31 17.40 13.88
N THR A 60 10.88 16.15 13.64
CA THR A 60 9.45 15.78 13.59
C THR A 60 8.86 15.47 14.97
N LYS A 61 9.72 15.30 15.99
CA LYS A 61 9.36 14.80 17.32
C LYS A 61 8.75 13.39 17.30
N CYS A 62 8.95 12.63 16.22
CA CYS A 62 8.59 11.22 16.17
C CYS A 62 9.44 10.43 17.16
N SER A 63 8.81 9.56 17.96
CA SER A 63 9.54 8.79 18.99
C SER A 63 10.42 7.68 18.42
N SER A 64 10.07 7.18 17.23
CA SER A 64 10.84 6.14 16.54
C SER A 64 10.52 6.14 15.05
N VAL A 65 11.52 5.76 14.26
CA VAL A 65 11.41 5.50 12.82
C VAL A 65 12.16 4.22 12.51
N SER A 66 11.57 3.38 11.68
CA SER A 66 12.25 2.23 11.09
C SER A 66 12.44 2.45 9.59
N ALA A 67 13.63 2.13 9.10
CA ALA A 67 14.01 2.26 7.70
C ALA A 67 14.64 0.97 7.18
N VAL A 68 14.31 0.60 5.95
CA VAL A 68 14.85 -0.58 5.28
C VAL A 68 15.56 -0.14 4.01
N VAL A 69 16.84 -0.49 3.89
CA VAL A 69 17.64 -0.22 2.69
C VAL A 69 17.96 -1.55 2.02
N MET A 70 17.54 -1.66 0.77
CA MET A 70 17.85 -2.81 -0.09
C MET A 70 18.82 -2.38 -1.18
N GLN A 71 20.02 -2.95 -1.18
CA GLN A 71 21.05 -2.68 -2.19
C GLN A 71 21.67 -3.98 -2.65
N GLU A 72 21.63 -4.26 -3.96
CA GLU A 72 22.22 -5.47 -4.56
C GLU A 72 21.75 -6.79 -3.89
N GLY A 73 20.48 -6.83 -3.45
CA GLY A 73 19.90 -7.99 -2.75
C GLY A 73 20.30 -8.11 -1.28
N LYS A 74 21.18 -7.23 -0.77
CA LYS A 74 21.45 -7.09 0.65
C LYS A 74 20.38 -6.19 1.28
N ILE A 75 19.81 -6.66 2.38
CA ILE A 75 18.86 -5.91 3.20
C ILE A 75 19.58 -5.45 4.46
N THR A 76 19.52 -4.16 4.75
CA THR A 76 19.93 -3.56 6.01
C THR A 76 18.71 -2.87 6.63
N ILE A 77 18.46 -3.13 7.91
CA ILE A 77 17.33 -2.54 8.64
C ILE A 77 17.90 -1.62 9.72
N TYR A 78 17.29 -0.45 9.87
CA TYR A 78 17.58 0.55 10.88
C TYR A 78 16.30 0.76 11.70
N GLY A 79 16.40 0.74 13.03
CA GLY A 79 15.25 0.81 13.93
C GLY A 79 14.77 -0.55 14.43
N ASP A 80 13.49 -0.63 14.83
CA ASP A 80 12.86 -1.84 15.34
C ASP A 80 12.23 -2.65 14.19
N GLU A 81 12.71 -3.88 14.00
CA GLU A 81 12.24 -4.80 12.96
C GLU A 81 10.85 -5.39 13.26
N ASP A 82 10.47 -5.46 14.53
CA ASP A 82 9.22 -6.09 14.99
C ASP A 82 8.08 -5.06 15.20
N ALA A 83 8.37 -3.77 15.00
CA ALA A 83 7.41 -2.71 15.16
C ALA A 83 6.30 -2.75 14.10
N LEU A 84 5.06 -2.53 14.54
CA LEU A 84 3.88 -2.46 13.67
C LEU A 84 3.48 -1.00 13.40
N TYR A 85 3.26 -0.68 12.13
CA TYR A 85 2.91 0.67 11.67
C TYR A 85 1.58 0.66 10.92
N GLN A 86 0.82 1.76 11.05
CA GLN A 86 -0.29 2.02 10.14
C GLN A 86 0.27 2.59 8.82
N ILE A 87 0.30 1.76 7.78
CA ILE A 87 1.00 2.08 6.53
C ILE A 87 0.20 2.99 5.56
N GLY A 88 -1.02 3.36 5.94
CA GLY A 88 -1.87 4.31 5.19
C GLY A 88 -1.97 3.99 3.70
N SER A 89 -1.63 4.97 2.87
CA SER A 89 -1.77 4.89 1.40
C SER A 89 -0.92 3.82 0.73
N MET A 90 0.10 3.26 1.40
CA MET A 90 0.87 2.14 0.85
C MET A 90 0.02 0.88 0.66
N THR A 91 -1.07 0.75 1.41
CA THR A 91 -2.06 -0.32 1.23
C THR A 91 -2.54 -0.41 -0.23
N LYS A 92 -2.56 0.71 -0.98
CA LYS A 92 -2.96 0.74 -2.40
C LYS A 92 -2.11 -0.15 -3.29
N ALA A 93 -0.81 -0.29 -3.01
CA ALA A 93 0.06 -1.16 -3.80
C ALA A 93 -0.31 -2.64 -3.66
N PHE A 94 -0.64 -3.07 -2.44
CA PHE A 94 -1.08 -4.44 -2.17
C PHE A 94 -2.45 -4.72 -2.80
N THR A 95 -3.40 -3.78 -2.66
CA THR A 95 -4.71 -3.89 -3.30
C THR A 95 -4.59 -3.90 -4.83
N GLY A 96 -3.77 -3.02 -5.40
CA GLY A 96 -3.49 -2.97 -6.83
C GLY A 96 -2.88 -4.28 -7.34
N LEU A 97 -1.90 -4.84 -6.62
CA LEU A 97 -1.32 -6.15 -6.94
C LEU A 97 -2.36 -7.27 -6.90
N ALA A 98 -3.27 -7.26 -5.93
CA ALA A 98 -4.36 -8.24 -5.85
C ALA A 98 -5.31 -8.14 -7.06
N VAL A 99 -5.66 -6.93 -7.50
CA VAL A 99 -6.48 -6.72 -8.71
C VAL A 99 -5.73 -7.17 -9.96
N LEU A 100 -4.44 -6.83 -10.11
CA LEU A 100 -3.62 -7.26 -11.23
C LEU A 100 -3.49 -8.79 -11.31
N LYS A 101 -3.41 -9.48 -10.16
CA LYS A 101 -3.44 -10.94 -10.11
C LYS A 101 -4.75 -11.50 -10.68
N LEU A 102 -5.90 -10.92 -10.33
CA LEU A 102 -7.21 -11.32 -10.86
C LEU A 102 -7.33 -11.06 -12.37
N ILE A 103 -6.76 -9.94 -12.85
CA ILE A 103 -6.68 -9.63 -14.28
C ILE A 103 -5.83 -10.67 -15.02
N ASN A 104 -4.66 -11.01 -14.47
CA ASN A 104 -3.78 -12.04 -15.05
C ASN A 104 -4.44 -13.42 -15.08
N GLU A 105 -5.28 -13.73 -14.08
CA GLU A 105 -6.09 -14.97 -14.02
C GLU A 105 -7.34 -14.92 -14.91
N LYS A 106 -7.57 -13.81 -15.64
CA LYS A 106 -8.72 -13.57 -16.51
C LYS A 106 -10.07 -13.63 -15.77
N VAL A 107 -10.04 -13.36 -14.46
CA VAL A 107 -11.25 -13.23 -13.64
C VAL A 107 -11.85 -11.83 -13.79
N LEU A 108 -10.99 -10.83 -14.03
CA LEU A 108 -11.33 -9.44 -14.31
C LEU A 108 -10.63 -8.95 -15.58
N SER A 109 -11.12 -7.88 -16.17
CA SER A 109 -10.43 -7.08 -17.19
C SER A 109 -10.26 -5.64 -16.71
N GLU A 110 -9.24 -4.93 -17.17
CA GLU A 110 -9.09 -3.48 -16.91
C GLU A 110 -10.25 -2.67 -17.51
N ASP A 111 -10.82 -3.17 -18.61
CA ASP A 111 -11.96 -2.54 -19.30
C ASP A 111 -13.31 -2.86 -18.66
N ASP A 112 -13.34 -3.73 -17.65
CA ASP A 112 -14.59 -4.08 -16.98
C ASP A 112 -15.19 -2.87 -16.27
N ILE A 113 -16.50 -2.71 -16.39
CA ILE A 113 -17.25 -1.65 -15.74
C ILE A 113 -17.53 -2.04 -14.28
N ILE A 114 -17.29 -1.12 -13.34
CA ILE A 114 -17.45 -1.38 -11.90
C ILE A 114 -18.90 -1.75 -11.52
N SER A 115 -19.89 -1.14 -12.17
CA SER A 115 -21.31 -1.43 -11.92
C SER A 115 -21.72 -2.86 -12.29
N ASP A 116 -20.99 -3.53 -13.19
CA ASP A 116 -21.22 -4.94 -13.54
C ASP A 116 -20.75 -5.88 -12.41
N HIS A 117 -19.70 -5.48 -11.68
CA HIS A 117 -19.11 -6.25 -10.58
C HIS A 117 -19.75 -5.93 -9.22
N ILE A 118 -20.16 -4.69 -9.00
CA ILE A 118 -20.77 -4.22 -7.75
C ILE A 118 -22.23 -3.87 -8.01
N LYS A 119 -23.12 -4.86 -7.89
CA LYS A 119 -24.57 -4.68 -8.10
C LYS A 119 -25.11 -3.49 -7.30
N GLY A 120 -25.80 -2.56 -7.96
CA GLY A 120 -26.38 -1.37 -7.30
C GLY A 120 -25.42 -0.20 -7.12
N PHE A 121 -24.18 -0.32 -7.59
CA PHE A 121 -23.25 0.79 -7.69
C PHE A 121 -23.50 1.61 -8.96
N THR A 122 -23.69 2.92 -8.82
CA THR A 122 -23.78 3.86 -9.93
C THR A 122 -22.98 5.11 -9.59
N ALA A 123 -22.14 5.56 -10.53
CA ALA A 123 -21.46 6.84 -10.43
C ALA A 123 -22.16 7.89 -11.30
N TYR A 124 -22.16 9.16 -10.86
CA TYR A 124 -22.79 10.25 -11.60
C TYR A 124 -21.79 11.36 -11.89
N TYR A 125 -21.85 11.95 -13.08
CA TYR A 125 -21.15 13.18 -13.44
C TYR A 125 -22.17 14.16 -14.03
N GLU A 126 -22.26 15.38 -13.50
CA GLU A 126 -23.24 16.39 -13.95
C GLU A 126 -24.69 15.87 -13.93
N LYS A 127 -25.03 15.02 -12.94
CA LYS A 127 -26.33 14.34 -12.78
C LYS A 127 -26.63 13.26 -13.83
N GLU A 128 -25.69 12.94 -14.70
CA GLU A 128 -25.78 11.83 -15.65
C GLU A 128 -24.99 10.63 -15.15
N ALA A 129 -25.53 9.42 -15.31
CA ALA A 129 -24.82 8.20 -14.93
C ALA A 129 -23.57 8.03 -15.81
N ARG A 130 -22.46 7.59 -15.19
CA ARG A 130 -21.19 7.31 -15.85
C ARG A 130 -20.67 5.94 -15.48
N ASP A 131 -20.16 5.26 -16.49
CA ASP A 131 -19.38 4.05 -16.32
C ASP A 131 -17.96 4.41 -15.89
N ILE A 132 -17.47 3.66 -14.91
CA ILE A 132 -16.08 3.71 -14.44
C ILE A 132 -15.52 2.33 -14.68
N THR A 133 -14.32 2.25 -15.28
CA THR A 133 -13.63 0.98 -15.48
C THR A 133 -12.70 0.64 -14.31
N ILE A 134 -12.34 -0.64 -14.18
CA ILE A 134 -11.31 -1.09 -13.23
C ILE A 134 -9.98 -0.38 -13.48
N GLY A 135 -9.57 -0.25 -14.74
CA GLY A 135 -8.34 0.45 -15.13
C GLY A 135 -8.35 1.92 -14.70
N GLN A 136 -9.49 2.61 -14.78
CA GLN A 136 -9.63 3.98 -14.30
C GLN A 136 -9.48 4.11 -12.77
N LEU A 137 -9.90 3.12 -11.99
CA LEU A 137 -9.63 3.09 -10.55
C LEU A 137 -8.16 2.84 -10.25
N LEU A 138 -7.52 1.88 -10.93
CA LEU A 138 -6.11 1.55 -10.74
C LEU A 138 -5.17 2.72 -11.10
N THR A 139 -5.55 3.53 -12.08
CA THR A 139 -4.76 4.67 -12.57
C THR A 139 -5.19 6.02 -12.00
N HIS A 140 -6.13 6.05 -11.05
CA HIS A 140 -6.66 7.29 -10.47
C HIS A 140 -7.28 8.26 -11.50
N THR A 141 -7.88 7.75 -12.57
CA THR A 141 -8.54 8.54 -13.64
C THR A 141 -10.07 8.44 -13.64
N SER A 142 -10.66 7.82 -12.61
CA SER A 142 -12.12 7.63 -12.45
C SER A 142 -12.92 8.90 -12.16
N GLY A 143 -12.27 10.00 -11.77
CA GLY A 143 -12.93 11.26 -11.37
C GLY A 143 -13.29 11.36 -9.89
N TYR A 144 -12.96 10.35 -9.08
CA TYR A 144 -13.02 10.43 -7.62
C TYR A 144 -11.88 11.30 -7.06
N THR A 145 -12.18 12.13 -6.07
CA THR A 145 -11.21 13.01 -5.39
C THR A 145 -10.65 12.36 -4.13
N ASN A 146 -9.58 12.92 -3.56
CA ASN A 146 -9.06 12.54 -2.24
C ASN A 146 -9.59 13.41 -1.10
N LYS A 147 -10.58 14.28 -1.37
CA LYS A 147 -11.08 15.24 -0.38
C LYS A 147 -12.01 14.51 0.59
N GLU A 148 -11.51 14.15 1.76
CA GLU A 148 -12.24 13.34 2.75
C GLU A 148 -13.61 13.90 3.12
N THR A 149 -13.77 15.23 3.14
CA THR A 149 -15.07 15.88 3.41
C THR A 149 -16.15 15.56 2.38
N ASP A 150 -15.75 15.14 1.18
CA ASP A 150 -16.67 14.79 0.10
C ASP A 150 -17.16 13.33 0.25
N TYR A 151 -16.61 12.54 1.18
CA TYR A 151 -16.96 11.12 1.40
C TYR A 151 -17.52 10.85 2.80
N PRO A 152 -18.48 9.91 2.94
CA PRO A 152 -18.95 9.49 4.24
C PRO A 152 -17.86 8.71 5.00
N SER A 153 -17.63 9.07 6.26
CA SER A 153 -16.78 8.29 7.16
C SER A 153 -17.35 6.89 7.37
N ALA A 154 -16.49 5.87 7.33
CA ALA A 154 -16.88 4.53 7.73
C ALA A 154 -17.22 4.50 9.23
N LEU A 155 -18.32 3.84 9.58
CA LEU A 155 -18.71 3.63 10.97
C LEU A 155 -18.11 2.33 11.51
N GLU A 156 -17.94 2.24 12.83
CA GLU A 156 -17.49 1.02 13.47
C GLU A 156 -18.42 -0.15 13.13
N GLY A 157 -17.86 -1.29 12.73
CA GLY A 157 -18.62 -2.47 12.30
C GLY A 157 -19.26 -2.39 10.90
N MET A 158 -19.08 -1.29 10.17
CA MET A 158 -19.56 -1.16 8.79
C MET A 158 -18.78 -2.10 7.85
N SER A 159 -19.51 -2.86 7.02
CA SER A 159 -18.87 -3.65 5.96
C SER A 159 -18.42 -2.75 4.79
N LEU A 160 -17.40 -3.18 4.04
CA LEU A 160 -17.00 -2.50 2.80
C LEU A 160 -18.17 -2.33 1.85
N ARG A 161 -19.03 -3.35 1.74
CA ARG A 161 -20.22 -3.29 0.89
C ARG A 161 -21.21 -2.22 1.33
N ALA A 162 -21.50 -2.14 2.63
CA ALA A 162 -22.38 -1.13 3.18
C ALA A 162 -21.80 0.28 2.96
N TRP A 163 -20.48 0.45 3.11
CA TRP A 163 -19.83 1.72 2.78
C TRP A 163 -19.92 2.03 1.28
N THR A 164 -19.71 1.07 0.39
CA THR A 164 -19.88 1.24 -1.06
C THR A 164 -21.30 1.69 -1.42
N ASP A 165 -22.32 1.14 -0.75
CA ASP A 165 -23.71 1.55 -0.95
C ASP A 165 -23.94 3.01 -0.53
N THR A 166 -23.20 3.54 0.45
CA THR A 166 -23.30 4.96 0.86
C THR A 166 -22.73 5.94 -0.16
N ILE A 167 -21.74 5.53 -0.95
CA ILE A 167 -21.11 6.36 -1.99
C ILE A 167 -21.76 6.18 -3.36
N SER A 168 -22.51 5.09 -3.56
CA SER A 168 -23.28 4.85 -4.78
C SER A 168 -24.36 5.91 -4.94
N GLY A 169 -24.38 6.60 -6.08
CA GLY A 169 -25.39 7.60 -6.40
C GLY A 169 -25.34 8.90 -5.60
N SER A 170 -24.59 8.96 -4.50
CA SER A 170 -24.49 10.14 -3.62
C SER A 170 -23.38 11.10 -4.04
N LEU A 171 -22.39 10.62 -4.80
CA LEU A 171 -21.25 11.41 -5.24
C LEU A 171 -21.42 11.85 -6.70
N ASN A 172 -21.39 13.16 -6.90
CA ASN A 172 -21.23 13.75 -8.22
C ASN A 172 -19.73 13.84 -8.50
N LEU A 173 -19.25 12.97 -9.38
CA LEU A 173 -17.89 12.96 -9.89
C LEU A 173 -17.53 14.37 -10.33
N LYS A 174 -16.29 14.77 -10.08
CA LYS A 174 -15.78 16.04 -10.59
C LYS A 174 -14.97 15.72 -11.83
N ARG A 175 -15.17 16.53 -12.87
CA ARG A 175 -14.28 16.50 -14.03
C ARG A 175 -12.97 17.07 -13.56
N TYR A 176 -12.10 16.19 -13.11
CA TYR A 176 -10.69 16.40 -13.27
C TYR A 176 -10.38 16.24 -14.75
N MET A 177 -10.76 17.27 -15.53
CA MET A 177 -9.99 17.57 -16.71
C MET A 177 -8.62 17.93 -16.14
N TYR A 178 -7.61 17.14 -16.44
CA TYR A 178 -6.22 17.53 -16.31
C TYR A 178 -5.99 18.73 -17.26
N SER A 179 -6.57 19.89 -16.94
CA SER A 179 -6.36 21.15 -17.64
C SER A 179 -5.19 21.82 -16.95
N GLY A 180 -3.98 21.47 -17.40
CA GLY A 180 -2.74 22.01 -16.87
C GLY A 180 -1.74 20.93 -16.46
N PHE A 181 -1.41 20.02 -17.38
CA PHE A 181 -0.02 19.57 -17.48
C PHE A 181 0.55 20.30 -18.70
N THR A 182 0.85 21.59 -18.52
CA THR A 182 1.80 22.25 -19.40
C THR A 182 3.16 21.61 -19.13
N ASP A 183 3.93 21.40 -20.19
CA ASP A 183 5.13 20.57 -20.35
C ASP A 183 6.31 20.86 -19.39
N ASP A 184 6.09 21.68 -18.37
CA ASP A 184 7.09 22.18 -17.46
C ASP A 184 6.40 22.58 -16.15
N THR A 185 6.16 21.62 -15.25
CA THR A 185 6.11 21.82 -13.78
C THR A 185 5.84 20.48 -13.05
N GLU A 186 6.86 20.04 -12.30
CA GLU A 186 6.80 19.30 -11.04
C GLU A 186 5.66 18.27 -10.87
N CYS A 187 6.03 16.98 -11.00
CA CYS A 187 5.26 15.90 -10.39
C CYS A 187 5.18 16.13 -8.88
N PHE A 188 4.08 16.72 -8.41
CA PHE A 188 3.73 16.75 -6.99
C PHE A 188 3.38 15.33 -6.53
N CYS A 189 4.40 14.52 -6.34
CA CYS A 189 4.33 13.38 -5.44
C CYS A 189 4.37 13.97 -4.02
N ASN A 190 3.19 14.12 -3.41
CA ASN A 190 3.02 14.65 -2.05
C ASN A 190 3.69 13.81 -0.93
N ILE A 191 4.66 12.96 -1.27
CA ILE A 191 5.45 12.11 -0.37
C ILE A 191 6.94 12.49 -0.36
N CYS A 192 7.43 13.23 -1.36
CA CYS A 192 8.83 13.65 -1.41
C CYS A 192 8.94 15.18 -1.55
N HIS A 193 9.07 15.89 -0.43
CA HIS A 193 9.71 17.22 -0.44
C HIS A 193 11.21 17.00 -0.64
N MET A 194 11.64 16.77 -1.88
CA MET A 194 13.06 16.83 -2.23
C MET A 194 13.22 17.82 -3.38
N ASP A 195 13.69 19.02 -3.02
CA ASP A 195 14.05 20.08 -3.94
C ASP A 195 15.19 19.60 -4.87
N GLY A 196 14.85 19.26 -6.11
CA GLY A 196 15.82 18.88 -7.12
C GLY A 196 15.18 18.61 -8.49
N ALA A 197 15.46 19.48 -9.45
CA ALA A 197 14.97 19.33 -10.83
C ALA A 197 15.66 18.16 -11.54
N TYR A 198 14.88 17.16 -11.96
CA TYR A 198 15.34 16.11 -12.88
C TYR A 198 14.70 16.30 -14.26
N SER A 199 15.53 16.47 -15.29
CA SER A 199 15.13 16.45 -16.70
C SER A 199 15.40 15.06 -17.30
N GLY A 200 14.35 14.23 -17.36
CA GLY A 200 14.37 12.89 -17.94
C GLY A 200 13.10 12.12 -17.60
N ASP A 201 12.74 11.15 -18.46
CA ASP A 201 11.52 10.33 -18.36
C ASP A 201 11.23 9.92 -16.91
N CYS A 202 10.06 10.34 -16.40
CA CYS A 202 9.65 10.13 -15.02
C CYS A 202 9.47 8.61 -14.76
N PRO A 203 10.34 7.97 -13.96
CA PRO A 203 10.22 6.54 -13.67
C PRO A 203 9.26 6.37 -12.47
N CYS A 204 8.00 6.78 -12.62
CA CYS A 204 6.97 6.57 -11.61
C CYS A 204 6.42 5.13 -11.61
N ILE A 205 7.08 4.21 -12.32
CA ILE A 205 6.93 2.77 -12.07
C ILE A 205 8.03 2.40 -11.06
N SER A 206 7.63 2.22 -9.80
CA SER A 206 8.28 1.37 -8.78
C SER A 206 9.39 1.90 -7.86
N ALA A 207 9.63 3.21 -7.72
CA ALA A 207 10.52 3.70 -6.64
C ALA A 207 9.75 3.87 -5.31
N PHE A 208 9.58 2.77 -4.58
CA PHE A 208 9.08 2.73 -3.21
C PHE A 208 10.12 3.36 -2.26
N CYS A 209 9.90 4.59 -1.81
CA CYS A 209 10.65 5.16 -0.69
C CYS A 209 9.75 5.12 0.56
N LEU A 210 10.15 4.32 1.55
CA LEU A 210 9.39 4.05 2.76
C LEU A 210 10.11 4.64 3.96
N VAL A 211 9.56 5.72 4.51
CA VAL A 211 9.92 6.23 5.83
C VAL A 211 8.63 6.31 6.65
N PHE A 212 8.58 5.58 7.76
CA PHE A 212 7.42 5.53 8.63
C PHE A 212 7.71 6.22 9.96
N CYS A 213 6.92 7.25 10.28
CA CYS A 213 6.81 7.77 11.64
C CYS A 213 5.61 7.11 12.32
N ASN A 214 5.82 6.51 13.49
CA ASN A 214 4.74 6.07 14.36
C ASN A 214 4.22 7.28 15.15
N SER A 215 3.01 7.73 14.85
CA SER A 215 2.32 8.80 15.56
C SER A 215 1.69 8.27 16.85
N ALA A 216 2.43 8.40 17.95
CA ALA A 216 1.86 8.58 19.28
C ALA A 216 2.28 9.96 19.80
N CYS A 217 1.62 11.01 19.28
CA CYS A 217 1.63 12.37 19.82
C CYS A 217 0.19 12.85 19.94
#